data_AF-A0A1Q3JIG6-F1
#
_entry.id   AF-A0A1Q3JIG6-F1
#
_cell.length_a   1.000
_cell.length_b   1.000
_cell.length_c   1.000
_cell.angle_alpha   90.00
_cell.angle_beta   90.00
_cell.angle_gamma   90.00
#
_symmetry.space_group_name_H-M   'P 1'
#
loop_
_entity.id
_entity.type
_entity.pdbx_description
1 polymer ?
#
loop_
_entity_poly.entity_id
_entity_poly.type
_entity_poly.pdbx_seq_one_letter_code
_entity_poly.pdbx_strand_id
1 'polypeptide(L)'
;MVSNRMKLAMGAAGLVGLCATLAMAQPPAAPPAGAPGAAPGAPGAAPARPRGPGLVMPDAPGGVKPTPDSPGMRQGSTNGVPNLVPKYEDVWATLDALPDALAAKPKKDRRVLVYSKPGGFVHSSIPLTAWTIKLMGEKNGGWQTDISFAQKDITAANLAKYDVLVLNNTTGAFLDDKDDAAGTEARKKALLDFVRSGHGLALFHAATDSYHTNANAPGGIKGTWPEWNKLAGGIFKWHWFYPQAIPVKLDDAKSPLNAGFNGKGFTVHEELYTFTMDSFSRKNVHVLTSIDYPKMSAEDKAKEDAATKRTDGDYAISWIHKEGQGRVYYSALGHSEHVLAMPAILKQWQAGIQYAAGDLAADDSPSAK
;
A
#
# COMPACT_ATOMS: atom_id res chain seq x y z
N MET A 1 30.72 59.09 -9.82
CA MET A 1 32.13 58.63 -9.81
C MET A 1 32.12 57.12 -9.56
N VAL A 2 32.24 56.32 -10.63
CA VAL A 2 33.36 55.36 -10.91
C VAL A 2 33.43 54.22 -9.86
N SER A 3 32.88 53.03 -10.11
CA SER A 3 33.48 51.83 -10.81
C SER A 3 34.65 51.21 -10.01
N ASN A 4 34.78 49.91 -9.70
CA ASN A 4 34.92 48.74 -10.60
C ASN A 4 34.98 47.42 -9.75
N ARG A 5 34.17 46.38 -10.00
CA ARG A 5 34.45 45.04 -10.60
C ARG A 5 35.75 44.25 -10.23
N MET A 6 35.54 43.07 -9.61
CA MET A 6 35.75 41.69 -10.15
C MET A 6 37.17 41.19 -10.51
N LYS A 7 37.62 40.04 -9.96
CA LYS A 7 37.92 38.79 -10.72
C LYS A 7 38.60 37.65 -9.91
N LEU A 8 38.26 36.44 -10.37
CA LEU A 8 38.74 35.07 -10.13
C LEU A 8 40.22 34.84 -10.50
N ALA A 9 40.88 33.83 -9.91
CA ALA A 9 41.92 33.05 -10.59
C ALA A 9 42.09 31.64 -10.00
N MET A 10 42.09 30.66 -10.90
CA MET A 10 42.40 29.23 -10.77
C MET A 10 43.88 29.03 -11.16
N GLY A 11 44.57 28.03 -10.60
CA GLY A 11 45.93 27.67 -11.05
C GLY A 11 46.31 26.24 -10.66
N ALA A 12 46.67 25.44 -11.65
CA ALA A 12 47.08 24.04 -11.55
C ALA A 12 48.52 23.85 -12.05
N ALA A 13 49.09 22.68 -11.69
CA ALA A 13 50.18 21.93 -12.33
C ALA A 13 51.64 22.21 -11.93
N GLY A 14 52.36 21.10 -11.69
CA GLY A 14 53.82 21.01 -11.57
C GLY A 14 54.26 19.59 -11.20
N LEU A 15 54.74 18.82 -12.19
CA LEU A 15 55.11 17.40 -12.15
C LEU A 15 56.54 17.28 -12.73
N VAL A 16 57.48 16.59 -12.05
CA VAL A 16 58.78 16.17 -12.63
C VAL A 16 59.27 14.88 -11.94
N GLY A 17 59.52 13.82 -12.74
CA GLY A 17 60.23 12.56 -12.39
C GLY A 17 61.76 12.71 -12.40
N LEU A 18 62.62 11.71 -12.13
CA LEU A 18 62.75 10.42 -12.82
C LEU A 18 63.87 9.55 -12.17
N CYS A 19 63.71 8.21 -12.22
CA CYS A 19 64.71 7.11 -12.41
C CYS A 19 65.91 6.89 -11.44
N ALA A 20 66.46 5.67 -11.20
CA ALA A 20 66.19 4.27 -11.61
C ALA A 20 67.11 3.30 -10.82
N THR A 21 66.76 2.00 -10.71
CA THR A 21 67.51 0.78 -11.14
C THR A 21 67.08 -0.52 -10.40
N LEU A 22 67.06 -1.64 -11.16
CA LEU A 22 66.66 -3.01 -10.78
C LEU A 22 67.84 -3.87 -10.27
N ALA A 23 67.57 -4.91 -9.44
CA ALA A 23 68.03 -6.30 -9.67
C ALA A 23 67.43 -7.36 -8.69
N MET A 24 66.91 -8.42 -9.31
CA MET A 24 66.55 -9.82 -9.00
C MET A 24 66.83 -10.54 -7.64
N ALA A 25 65.88 -11.41 -7.22
CA ALA A 25 66.10 -12.81 -6.79
C ALA A 25 64.78 -13.63 -6.70
N GLN A 26 64.85 -14.92 -7.07
CA GLN A 26 63.76 -15.92 -7.20
C GLN A 26 63.33 -16.61 -5.88
N PRO A 27 62.18 -17.34 -5.84
CA PRO A 27 61.58 -17.90 -4.62
C PRO A 27 61.93 -19.38 -4.35
N PRO A 28 61.72 -19.90 -3.12
CA PRO A 28 61.83 -21.34 -2.84
C PRO A 28 60.50 -22.11 -2.96
N ALA A 29 60.65 -23.43 -3.06
CA ALA A 29 59.75 -24.46 -3.58
C ALA A 29 58.55 -24.90 -2.70
N ALA A 30 57.60 -25.59 -3.35
CA ALA A 30 56.32 -26.09 -2.82
C ALA A 30 56.38 -27.46 -2.10
N PRO A 31 55.38 -27.79 -1.26
CA PRO A 31 55.01 -29.18 -0.93
C PRO A 31 53.75 -29.65 -1.72
N PRO A 32 53.45 -30.97 -1.74
CA PRO A 32 52.76 -31.62 -2.86
C PRO A 32 51.24 -31.68 -2.74
N ALA A 33 50.64 -31.97 -3.90
CA ALA A 33 49.21 -32.03 -4.18
C ALA A 33 48.50 -33.30 -3.67
N GLY A 34 47.24 -33.11 -3.27
CA GLY A 34 46.16 -34.10 -3.38
C GLY A 34 44.95 -33.41 -3.99
N ALA A 35 44.67 -33.69 -5.27
CA ALA A 35 43.56 -33.15 -6.07
C ALA A 35 42.27 -34.00 -5.87
N PRO A 36 41.12 -33.72 -6.53
CA PRO A 36 40.83 -32.66 -7.51
C PRO A 36 39.46 -31.95 -7.36
N GLY A 37 39.30 -30.77 -8.00
CA GLY A 37 37.98 -30.29 -8.41
C GLY A 37 37.84 -28.80 -8.75
N ALA A 38 37.78 -28.50 -10.05
CA ALA A 38 37.27 -27.29 -10.72
C ALA A 38 38.20 -26.06 -10.92
N ALA A 39 38.27 -25.63 -12.18
CA ALA A 39 39.01 -24.48 -12.73
C ALA A 39 38.08 -23.24 -12.92
N PRO A 40 38.53 -22.08 -13.43
CA PRO A 40 38.62 -20.82 -12.69
C PRO A 40 37.64 -19.72 -13.14
N GLY A 41 37.43 -18.74 -12.25
CA GLY A 41 36.69 -17.51 -12.53
C GLY A 41 37.49 -16.43 -13.28
N ALA A 42 36.77 -15.44 -13.79
CA ALA A 42 37.29 -14.14 -14.23
C ALA A 42 37.02 -13.04 -13.15
N PRO A 43 37.77 -11.92 -13.12
CA PRO A 43 38.02 -11.18 -11.89
C PRO A 43 37.21 -9.88 -11.72
N GLY A 44 37.00 -9.50 -10.45
CA GLY A 44 37.11 -8.11 -10.00
C GLY A 44 35.84 -7.38 -9.57
N ALA A 45 35.57 -7.32 -8.25
CA ALA A 45 34.81 -6.23 -7.64
C ALA A 45 35.32 -5.94 -6.22
N ALA A 46 35.39 -4.64 -5.90
CA ALA A 46 35.94 -4.00 -4.70
C ALA A 46 35.30 -4.45 -3.36
N PRO A 47 35.94 -4.19 -2.19
CA PRO A 47 35.52 -4.80 -0.93
C PRO A 47 34.17 -4.26 -0.42
N ALA A 48 33.32 -5.18 0.04
CA ALA A 48 32.00 -4.91 0.58
C ALA A 48 32.05 -4.16 1.92
N ARG A 49 31.14 -3.18 2.10
CA ARG A 49 30.83 -2.57 3.41
C ARG A 49 30.04 -3.57 4.29
N PRO A 50 30.14 -3.50 5.62
CA PRO A 50 29.51 -4.48 6.51
C PRO A 50 27.97 -4.38 6.44
N ARG A 51 27.32 -5.54 6.26
CA ARG A 51 25.86 -5.70 6.31
C ARG A 51 25.38 -5.40 7.74
N GLY A 52 24.39 -4.53 7.88
CA GLY A 52 23.53 -4.49 9.07
C GLY A 52 22.76 -5.80 9.24
N PRO A 53 22.09 -6.03 10.38
CA PRO A 53 21.42 -7.30 10.66
C PRO A 53 20.35 -7.55 9.60
N GLY A 54 20.54 -8.64 8.84
CA GLY A 54 19.67 -9.00 7.72
C GLY A 54 18.24 -9.28 8.19
N LEU A 55 17.27 -8.73 7.48
CA LEU A 55 15.88 -9.15 7.55
C LEU A 55 15.83 -10.65 7.22
N VAL A 56 15.52 -11.47 8.21
CA VAL A 56 15.29 -12.91 8.05
C VAL A 56 13.83 -13.09 7.63
N MET A 57 13.60 -13.67 6.45
CA MET A 57 12.29 -14.16 6.04
C MET A 57 11.91 -15.35 6.94
N PRO A 58 10.69 -15.43 7.50
CA PRO A 58 10.29 -16.60 8.26
C PRO A 58 10.02 -17.79 7.34
N ASP A 59 10.47 -18.98 7.75
CA ASP A 59 10.04 -20.24 7.18
C ASP A 59 8.53 -20.43 7.38
N ALA A 60 7.87 -21.04 6.39
CA ALA A 60 6.44 -21.33 6.44
C ALA A 60 6.11 -22.28 7.62
N PRO A 61 5.11 -21.96 8.47
CA PRO A 61 4.67 -22.90 9.49
C PRO A 61 3.88 -24.05 8.84
N GLY A 62 4.52 -25.23 8.79
CA GLY A 62 3.83 -26.52 8.83
C GLY A 62 3.30 -27.04 7.50
N GLY A 63 3.91 -28.11 7.00
CA GLY A 63 3.42 -28.88 5.86
C GLY A 63 2.02 -29.46 6.11
N VAL A 64 1.05 -29.01 5.33
CA VAL A 64 -0.23 -29.69 5.15
C VAL A 64 -0.33 -30.07 3.68
N LYS A 65 -0.43 -31.37 3.39
CA LYS A 65 -0.71 -31.86 2.03
C LYS A 65 -2.18 -31.59 1.70
N PRO A 66 -2.49 -30.92 0.58
CA PRO A 66 -3.87 -30.69 0.16
C PRO A 66 -4.48 -31.97 -0.44
N THR A 67 -5.71 -32.30 -0.06
CA THR A 67 -6.59 -33.19 -0.83
C THR A 67 -7.51 -32.34 -1.72
N PRO A 68 -7.76 -32.74 -2.97
CA PRO A 68 -8.59 -31.97 -3.89
C PRO A 68 -10.07 -32.21 -3.58
N ASP A 69 -10.88 -31.15 -3.63
CA ASP A 69 -12.22 -31.15 -4.27
C ASP A 69 -12.94 -29.81 -4.00
N SER A 70 -12.83 -28.88 -4.96
CA SER A 70 -13.88 -27.91 -5.35
C SER A 70 -13.39 -27.05 -6.54
N PRO A 71 -14.17 -26.88 -7.62
CA PRO A 71 -13.79 -26.07 -8.76
C PRO A 71 -14.03 -24.58 -8.51
N GLY A 72 -12.98 -23.75 -8.60
CA GLY A 72 -13.09 -22.29 -8.68
C GLY A 72 -12.26 -21.50 -7.66
N MET A 73 -10.93 -21.59 -7.74
CA MET A 73 -10.02 -20.72 -7.00
C MET A 73 -10.07 -19.32 -7.61
N ARG A 74 -10.83 -18.40 -7.00
CA ARG A 74 -11.00 -17.02 -7.50
C ARG A 74 -9.95 -16.11 -6.85
N GLN A 75 -8.70 -16.28 -7.33
CA GLN A 75 -7.46 -15.57 -7.03
C GLN A 75 -7.01 -15.56 -5.55
N GLY A 76 -5.69 -15.59 -5.31
CA GLY A 76 -5.10 -15.44 -3.97
C GLY A 76 -5.37 -16.50 -2.90
N SER A 77 -6.21 -17.51 -3.14
CA SER A 77 -6.52 -18.58 -2.18
C SER A 77 -6.16 -19.96 -2.70
N THR A 78 -5.87 -20.90 -1.80
CA THR A 78 -5.74 -22.34 -2.03
C THR A 78 -6.84 -23.09 -1.29
N ASN A 79 -7.73 -23.80 -2.00
CA ASN A 79 -8.92 -24.47 -1.44
C ASN A 79 -9.80 -23.55 -0.57
N GLY A 80 -9.96 -22.28 -0.98
CA GLY A 80 -10.73 -21.28 -0.23
C GLY A 80 -10.01 -20.69 0.98
N VAL A 81 -8.77 -21.11 1.27
CA VAL A 81 -7.92 -20.50 2.29
C VAL A 81 -7.04 -19.43 1.63
N PRO A 82 -7.02 -18.19 2.11
CA PRO A 82 -6.10 -17.17 1.60
C PRO A 82 -4.65 -17.67 1.66
N ASN A 83 -3.91 -17.53 0.55
CA ASN A 83 -2.46 -17.69 0.56
C ASN A 83 -1.91 -16.65 1.53
N LEU A 84 -0.99 -17.03 2.43
CA LEU A 84 -0.44 -16.12 3.45
C LEU A 84 0.98 -15.66 3.12
N VAL A 85 1.55 -16.14 2.02
CA VAL A 85 2.93 -15.87 1.62
C VAL A 85 2.93 -15.29 0.19
N PRO A 86 3.55 -14.12 -0.03
CA PRO A 86 3.66 -13.51 -1.35
C PRO A 86 4.68 -14.23 -2.24
N LYS A 87 4.58 -14.03 -3.56
CA LYS A 87 5.58 -14.52 -4.51
C LYS A 87 6.89 -13.75 -4.35
N TYR A 88 8.01 -14.45 -4.51
CA TYR A 88 9.35 -13.91 -4.28
C TYR A 88 9.70 -12.71 -5.18
N GLU A 89 9.32 -12.74 -6.45
CA GLU A 89 9.60 -11.68 -7.42
C GLU A 89 8.92 -10.36 -7.02
N ASP A 90 7.65 -10.44 -6.62
CA ASP A 90 6.86 -9.29 -6.17
C ASP A 90 7.42 -8.69 -4.87
N VAL A 91 8.00 -9.52 -4.00
CA VAL A 91 8.65 -9.06 -2.76
C VAL A 91 9.84 -8.17 -3.06
N TRP A 92 10.73 -8.52 -3.99
CA TRP A 92 11.89 -7.69 -4.30
C TRP A 92 11.50 -6.35 -4.91
N ALA A 93 10.57 -6.37 -5.87
CA ALA A 93 10.07 -5.15 -6.47
C ALA A 93 9.44 -4.22 -5.41
N THR A 94 8.76 -4.80 -4.42
CA THR A 94 8.21 -4.06 -3.27
C THR A 94 9.30 -3.47 -2.39
N LEU A 95 10.33 -4.26 -2.03
CA LEU A 95 11.43 -3.81 -1.17
C LEU A 95 12.18 -2.62 -1.79
N ASP A 96 12.41 -2.66 -3.09
CA ASP A 96 13.05 -1.57 -3.85
C ASP A 96 12.16 -0.31 -3.92
N ALA A 97 10.84 -0.48 -3.84
CA ALA A 97 9.89 0.62 -3.87
C ALA A 97 9.59 1.25 -2.50
N LEU A 98 10.00 0.61 -1.39
CA LEU A 98 9.72 1.10 -0.05
C LEU A 98 10.29 2.52 0.16
N PRO A 99 9.50 3.47 0.70
CA PRO A 99 10.00 4.79 1.03
C PRO A 99 11.22 4.74 1.97
N ASP A 100 12.21 5.59 1.72
CA ASP A 100 13.42 5.70 2.54
C ASP A 100 13.27 6.64 3.75
N ALA A 101 12.18 7.40 3.78
CA ALA A 101 11.87 8.31 4.87
C ALA A 101 10.35 8.36 5.08
N LEU A 102 9.94 8.68 6.31
CA LEU A 102 8.55 8.97 6.63
C LEU A 102 8.14 10.35 6.08
N ALA A 103 6.85 10.54 5.79
CA ALA A 103 6.31 11.84 5.42
C ALA A 103 6.25 12.81 6.62
N ALA A 104 6.12 12.28 7.84
CA ALA A 104 6.23 13.02 9.10
C ALA A 104 6.96 12.21 10.17
N LYS A 105 7.57 12.88 11.16
CA LYS A 105 8.09 12.19 12.34
C LYS A 105 6.90 11.75 13.22
N PRO A 106 6.85 10.49 13.71
CA PRO A 106 5.82 10.06 14.64
C PRO A 106 5.85 10.89 15.93
N LYS A 107 4.68 11.30 16.41
CA LYS A 107 4.53 12.10 17.64
C LYS A 107 4.70 11.26 18.90
N LYS A 108 4.48 9.96 18.79
CA LYS A 108 4.67 8.93 19.82
C LYS A 108 4.90 7.59 19.12
N ASP A 109 5.27 6.57 19.88
CA ASP A 109 5.30 5.19 19.36
C ASP A 109 3.90 4.80 18.86
N ARG A 110 3.85 4.27 17.64
CA ARG A 110 2.60 3.91 16.96
C ARG A 110 2.44 2.41 16.86
N ARG A 111 1.23 1.93 17.12
CA ARG A 111 0.82 0.54 16.84
C ARG A 111 -0.25 0.49 15.78
N VAL A 112 -0.07 -0.37 14.80
CA VAL A 112 -1.01 -0.58 13.67
C VAL A 112 -1.46 -2.03 13.67
N LEU A 113 -2.78 -2.24 13.63
CA LEU A 113 -3.36 -3.56 13.34
C LEU A 113 -3.70 -3.62 11.86
N VAL A 114 -3.09 -4.53 11.11
CA VAL A 114 -3.46 -4.82 9.73
C VAL A 114 -4.42 -6.01 9.71
N TYR A 115 -5.70 -5.73 9.52
CA TYR A 115 -6.74 -6.74 9.41
C TYR A 115 -6.98 -7.09 7.93
N SER A 116 -6.81 -8.36 7.61
CA SER A 116 -6.73 -8.86 6.23
C SER A 116 -7.67 -10.05 5.96
N LYS A 117 -8.81 -10.10 6.65
CA LYS A 117 -9.82 -11.16 6.45
C LYS A 117 -10.97 -10.64 5.57
N PRO A 118 -11.05 -11.04 4.30
CA PRO A 118 -12.24 -10.81 3.48
C PRO A 118 -13.41 -11.70 3.92
N GLY A 119 -14.63 -11.19 3.77
CA GLY A 119 -15.88 -11.94 3.87
C GLY A 119 -16.45 -12.39 2.50
N GLY A 120 -15.80 -11.99 1.40
CA GLY A 120 -16.19 -12.33 0.02
C GLY A 120 -14.99 -12.73 -0.84
N PHE A 121 -14.74 -11.99 -1.92
CA PHE A 121 -13.60 -12.23 -2.82
C PHE A 121 -12.26 -12.06 -2.09
N VAL A 122 -11.28 -12.91 -2.44
CA VAL A 122 -9.94 -12.94 -1.81
C VAL A 122 -8.90 -12.43 -2.80
N HIS A 123 -8.37 -11.23 -2.60
CA HIS A 123 -7.33 -10.68 -3.47
C HIS A 123 -5.97 -11.36 -3.25
N SER A 124 -5.22 -11.63 -4.31
CA SER A 124 -3.87 -12.22 -4.19
C SER A 124 -2.86 -11.28 -3.55
N SER A 125 -3.08 -9.97 -3.65
CA SER A 125 -2.22 -8.94 -3.07
C SER A 125 -2.24 -8.90 -1.54
N ILE A 126 -3.24 -9.52 -0.88
CA ILE A 126 -3.45 -9.44 0.58
C ILE A 126 -2.15 -9.66 1.39
N PRO A 127 -1.40 -10.77 1.19
CA PRO A 127 -0.22 -11.04 2.00
C PRO A 127 0.88 -10.02 1.79
N LEU A 128 1.12 -9.65 0.52
CA LEU A 128 2.17 -8.70 0.18
C LEU A 128 1.82 -7.32 0.70
N THR A 129 0.57 -6.87 0.59
CA THR A 129 0.11 -5.59 1.15
C THR A 129 0.30 -5.55 2.66
N ALA A 130 -0.10 -6.60 3.39
CA ALA A 130 0.06 -6.64 4.84
C ALA A 130 1.53 -6.57 5.27
N TRP A 131 2.40 -7.31 4.57
CA TRP A 131 3.84 -7.27 4.76
C TRP A 131 4.45 -5.91 4.39
N THR A 132 4.02 -5.31 3.29
CA THR A 132 4.50 -4.00 2.83
C THR A 132 4.22 -2.93 3.87
N ILE A 133 3.01 -2.91 4.44
CA ILE A 133 2.63 -1.96 5.49
C ILE A 133 3.47 -2.17 6.76
N LYS A 134 3.74 -3.42 7.14
CA LYS A 134 4.65 -3.74 8.25
C LYS A 134 6.06 -3.22 7.99
N LEU A 135 6.66 -3.58 6.86
CA LEU A 135 8.03 -3.20 6.51
C LEU A 135 8.17 -1.68 6.35
N MET A 136 7.19 -1.01 5.77
CA MET A 136 7.19 0.44 5.58
C MET A 136 7.23 1.21 6.91
N GLY A 137 6.51 0.71 7.92
CA GLY A 137 6.55 1.23 9.28
C GLY A 137 7.85 0.94 9.99
N GLU A 138 8.26 -0.32 10.00
CA GLU A 138 9.42 -0.79 10.77
C GLU A 138 10.76 -0.30 10.20
N LYS A 139 10.92 -0.28 8.87
CA LYS A 139 12.14 0.21 8.18
C LYS A 139 12.50 1.62 8.63
N ASN A 140 11.50 2.47 8.82
CA ASN A 140 11.68 3.90 9.04
C ASN A 140 11.30 4.36 10.47
N GLY A 141 11.00 3.42 11.37
CA GLY A 141 10.58 3.73 12.74
C GLY A 141 9.26 4.49 12.82
N GLY A 142 8.35 4.29 11.86
CA GLY A 142 7.04 4.93 11.79
C GLY A 142 6.02 4.32 12.74
N TRP A 143 5.95 3.00 12.76
CA TRP A 143 5.01 2.23 13.59
C TRP A 143 5.44 0.77 13.71
N GLN A 144 4.89 0.07 14.70
CA GLN A 144 4.92 -1.38 14.83
C GLN A 144 3.63 -1.98 14.29
N THR A 145 3.70 -3.17 13.68
CA THR A 145 2.55 -3.80 13.05
C THR A 145 2.29 -5.22 13.57
N ASP A 146 1.05 -5.45 13.97
CA ASP A 146 0.45 -6.77 14.12
C ASP A 146 -0.46 -7.05 12.91
N ILE A 147 -0.39 -8.26 12.35
CA ILE A 147 -1.21 -8.68 11.21
C ILE A 147 -2.21 -9.72 11.71
N SER A 148 -3.49 -9.53 11.38
CA SER A 148 -4.57 -10.45 11.74
C SER A 148 -5.40 -10.85 10.53
N PHE A 149 -5.74 -12.14 10.50
CA PHE A 149 -6.72 -12.75 9.58
C PHE A 149 -7.94 -13.29 10.35
N ALA A 150 -8.09 -12.93 11.62
CA ALA A 150 -9.05 -13.53 12.52
C ALA A 150 -10.05 -12.47 13.00
N GLN A 151 -11.31 -12.63 12.59
CA GLN A 151 -12.42 -11.75 12.97
C GLN A 151 -12.59 -11.56 14.48
N LYS A 152 -12.25 -12.59 15.28
CA LYS A 152 -12.23 -12.53 16.75
C LYS A 152 -11.28 -11.48 17.33
N ASP A 153 -10.33 -10.97 16.54
CA ASP A 153 -9.37 -9.95 16.98
C ASP A 153 -9.97 -8.54 16.92
N ILE A 154 -11.14 -8.36 16.29
CA ILE A 154 -11.85 -7.08 16.23
C ILE A 154 -12.72 -6.93 17.49
N THR A 155 -12.08 -6.68 18.64
CA THR A 155 -12.80 -6.41 19.90
C THR A 155 -12.33 -5.09 20.47
N ALA A 156 -13.16 -4.40 21.25
CA ALA A 156 -12.78 -3.15 21.90
C ALA A 156 -11.49 -3.31 22.73
N ALA A 157 -11.36 -4.41 23.48
CA ALA A 157 -10.19 -4.71 24.30
C ALA A 157 -8.91 -4.90 23.48
N ASN A 158 -9.00 -5.54 22.30
CA ASN A 158 -7.84 -5.71 21.45
C ASN A 158 -7.51 -4.43 20.67
N LEU A 159 -8.52 -3.75 20.13
CA LEU A 159 -8.37 -2.50 19.39
C LEU A 159 -7.76 -1.38 20.24
N ALA A 160 -8.02 -1.33 21.55
CA ALA A 160 -7.43 -0.36 22.48
C ALA A 160 -5.89 -0.35 22.52
N LYS A 161 -5.23 -1.38 21.97
CA LYS A 161 -3.76 -1.46 21.86
C LYS A 161 -3.19 -0.70 20.67
N TYR A 162 -4.03 -0.25 19.73
CA TYR A 162 -3.61 0.26 18.43
C TYR A 162 -3.97 1.74 18.26
N ASP A 163 -3.18 2.44 17.47
CA ASP A 163 -3.46 3.81 17.02
C ASP A 163 -4.19 3.84 15.69
N VAL A 164 -3.96 2.84 14.84
CA VAL A 164 -4.56 2.74 13.51
C VAL A 164 -5.01 1.31 13.25
N LEU A 165 -6.22 1.16 12.72
CA LEU A 165 -6.68 -0.07 12.09
C LEU A 165 -6.53 0.10 10.58
N VAL A 166 -5.83 -0.84 9.95
CA VAL A 166 -5.77 -0.99 8.50
C VAL A 166 -6.73 -2.10 8.09
N LEU A 167 -7.65 -1.79 7.18
CA LEU A 167 -8.49 -2.75 6.50
C LEU A 167 -7.90 -3.03 5.13
N ASN A 168 -7.18 -4.15 5.03
CA ASN A 168 -6.49 -4.59 3.83
C ASN A 168 -7.41 -5.52 3.04
N ASN A 169 -8.01 -5.00 1.96
CA ASN A 169 -8.83 -5.79 1.03
C ASN A 169 -9.95 -6.59 1.72
N THR A 170 -10.61 -6.00 2.72
CA THR A 170 -11.77 -6.63 3.35
C THR A 170 -12.97 -6.50 2.44
N THR A 171 -13.46 -7.61 1.87
CA THR A 171 -14.70 -7.64 1.09
C THR A 171 -15.87 -8.15 1.90
N GLY A 172 -17.09 -7.91 1.44
CA GLY A 172 -18.33 -8.43 2.01
C GLY A 172 -18.59 -7.96 3.45
N ALA A 173 -19.41 -8.71 4.17
CA ALA A 173 -19.73 -8.42 5.57
C ALA A 173 -18.64 -9.01 6.50
N PHE A 174 -17.40 -8.52 6.39
CA PHE A 174 -16.21 -9.12 6.99
C PHE A 174 -16.18 -9.20 8.53
N LEU A 175 -17.10 -8.54 9.24
CA LEU A 175 -17.29 -8.65 10.69
C LEU A 175 -18.49 -9.52 11.07
N ASP A 176 -19.29 -9.96 10.11
CA ASP A 176 -20.49 -10.73 10.37
C ASP A 176 -20.14 -12.19 10.64
N ASP A 177 -20.82 -12.75 11.63
CA ASP A 177 -20.80 -14.17 11.95
C ASP A 177 -22.24 -14.63 12.02
N LYS A 178 -22.62 -15.53 11.11
CA LYS A 178 -23.98 -16.06 11.01
C LYS A 178 -24.42 -16.83 12.25
N ASP A 179 -23.47 -17.33 13.03
CA ASP A 179 -23.73 -18.11 14.24
C ASP A 179 -23.57 -17.26 15.52
N ASP A 180 -23.15 -15.99 15.38
CA ASP A 180 -22.88 -15.06 16.48
C ASP A 180 -23.31 -13.63 16.11
N ALA A 181 -24.62 -13.40 16.12
CA ALA A 181 -25.20 -12.09 15.86
C ALA A 181 -24.79 -11.05 16.92
N ALA A 182 -24.73 -11.44 18.19
CA ALA A 182 -24.33 -10.53 19.28
C ALA A 182 -22.87 -10.07 19.13
N GLY A 183 -21.95 -10.99 18.81
CA GLY A 183 -20.57 -10.63 18.53
C GLY A 183 -20.41 -9.86 17.23
N THR A 184 -21.27 -10.07 16.23
CA THR A 184 -21.29 -9.24 15.00
C THR A 184 -21.53 -7.78 15.35
N GLU A 185 -22.57 -7.50 16.12
CA GLU A 185 -22.88 -6.15 16.56
C GLU A 185 -21.78 -5.59 17.48
N ALA A 186 -21.19 -6.42 18.35
CA ALA A 186 -20.06 -6.01 19.17
C ALA A 186 -18.82 -5.61 18.35
N ARG A 187 -18.50 -6.36 17.27
CA ARG A 187 -17.38 -6.06 16.37
C ARG A 187 -17.63 -4.77 15.57
N LYS A 188 -18.84 -4.62 15.02
CA LYS A 188 -19.27 -3.40 14.31
C LYS A 188 -19.17 -2.18 15.23
N LYS A 189 -19.68 -2.29 16.45
CA LYS A 189 -19.59 -1.23 17.46
C LYS A 189 -18.15 -0.92 17.84
N ALA A 190 -17.30 -1.94 18.06
CA ALA A 190 -15.89 -1.73 18.40
C ALA A 190 -15.13 -0.97 17.31
N LEU A 191 -15.38 -1.28 16.04
CA LEU A 191 -14.81 -0.54 14.91
C LEU A 191 -15.24 0.93 14.91
N LEU A 192 -16.55 1.20 15.02
CA LEU A 192 -17.08 2.55 15.00
C LEU A 192 -16.55 3.39 16.17
N ASP A 193 -16.57 2.83 17.38
CA ASP A 193 -16.10 3.50 18.59
C ASP A 193 -14.61 3.81 18.51
N PHE A 194 -13.79 2.86 18.06
CA PHE A 194 -12.35 3.03 17.89
C PHE A 194 -12.03 4.24 17.02
N VAL A 195 -12.66 4.36 15.84
CA VAL A 195 -12.42 5.49 14.96
C VAL A 195 -12.98 6.78 15.57
N ARG A 196 -14.24 6.77 16.01
CA ARG A 196 -14.91 7.98 16.50
C ARG A 196 -14.29 8.54 17.78
N SER A 197 -13.59 7.74 18.57
CA SER A 197 -12.86 8.18 19.77
C SER A 197 -11.48 8.77 19.48
N GLY A 198 -11.02 8.80 18.22
CA GLY A 198 -9.80 9.50 17.83
C GLY A 198 -8.73 8.64 17.17
N HIS A 199 -8.95 7.32 17.04
CA HIS A 199 -7.99 6.45 16.36
C HIS A 199 -8.16 6.52 14.83
N GLY A 200 -7.13 6.07 14.12
CA GLY A 200 -7.07 6.11 12.67
C GLY A 200 -7.69 4.89 12.00
N LEU A 201 -8.24 5.10 10.81
CA LEU A 201 -8.65 4.03 9.89
C LEU A 201 -7.97 4.25 8.54
N ALA A 202 -7.32 3.21 8.03
CA ALA A 202 -6.79 3.19 6.66
C ALA A 202 -7.44 2.03 5.90
N LEU A 203 -8.04 2.32 4.75
CA LEU A 203 -8.78 1.38 3.93
C LEU A 203 -8.07 1.21 2.59
N PHE A 204 -7.84 -0.03 2.17
CA PHE A 204 -7.17 -0.33 0.91
C PHE A 204 -8.07 -1.17 -0.01
N HIS A 205 -8.14 -0.71 -1.26
CA HIS A 205 -8.80 -1.31 -2.41
C HIS A 205 -10.18 -1.86 -2.07
N ALA A 206 -10.26 -3.17 -1.82
CA ALA A 206 -11.52 -3.87 -1.66
C ALA A 206 -12.24 -3.62 -0.35
N ALA A 207 -11.61 -2.89 0.59
CA ALA A 207 -12.25 -2.47 1.82
C ALA A 207 -13.65 -1.87 1.59
N THR A 208 -13.83 -1.05 0.55
CA THR A 208 -15.12 -0.42 0.19
C THR A 208 -16.12 -1.35 -0.51
N ASP A 209 -15.70 -2.53 -0.96
CA ASP A 209 -16.59 -3.63 -1.42
C ASP A 209 -17.11 -4.42 -0.22
N SER A 210 -17.63 -3.69 0.77
CA SER A 210 -18.13 -4.22 2.04
C SER A 210 -19.47 -3.58 2.39
N TYR A 211 -20.35 -4.37 3.02
CA TYR A 211 -21.66 -3.94 3.50
C TYR A 211 -22.54 -3.23 2.46
N HIS A 212 -22.70 -3.85 1.29
CA HIS A 212 -23.70 -3.46 0.31
C HIS A 212 -24.37 -4.68 -0.34
N THR A 213 -25.50 -4.45 -0.98
CA THR A 213 -26.16 -5.45 -1.85
C THR A 213 -25.40 -5.60 -3.17
N ASN A 214 -25.67 -6.68 -3.91
CA ASN A 214 -25.10 -6.87 -5.24
C ASN A 214 -25.94 -6.16 -6.33
N ALA A 215 -25.38 -6.06 -7.54
CA ALA A 215 -26.04 -5.40 -8.68
C ALA A 215 -27.37 -6.03 -9.10
N ASN A 216 -27.60 -7.31 -8.78
CA ASN A 216 -28.83 -8.03 -9.11
C ASN A 216 -29.93 -7.88 -8.04
N ALA A 217 -29.64 -7.22 -6.91
CA ALA A 217 -30.62 -7.01 -5.87
C ALA A 217 -31.73 -6.04 -6.32
N PRO A 218 -32.96 -6.18 -5.81
CA PRO A 218 -34.03 -5.22 -6.09
C PRO A 218 -33.61 -3.79 -5.69
N GLY A 219 -33.59 -2.89 -6.68
CA GLY A 219 -33.12 -1.51 -6.49
C GLY A 219 -31.61 -1.32 -6.56
N GLY A 220 -30.87 -2.33 -7.04
CA GLY A 220 -29.43 -2.26 -7.30
C GLY A 220 -28.57 -2.30 -6.03
N ILE A 221 -27.38 -1.72 -6.15
CA ILE A 221 -26.39 -1.69 -5.06
C ILE A 221 -26.79 -0.60 -4.05
N LYS A 222 -26.96 -1.02 -2.80
CA LYS A 222 -27.31 -0.17 -1.65
C LYS A 222 -26.51 -0.61 -0.44
N GLY A 223 -26.14 0.35 0.41
CA GLY A 223 -25.50 0.05 1.68
C GLY A 223 -26.42 -0.76 2.59
N THR A 224 -25.87 -1.80 3.22
CA THR A 224 -26.57 -2.62 4.23
C THR A 224 -26.22 -2.21 5.65
N TRP A 225 -25.20 -1.35 5.82
CA TRP A 225 -24.79 -0.76 7.09
C TRP A 225 -24.53 0.75 6.88
N PRO A 226 -25.47 1.65 7.23
CA PRO A 226 -25.34 3.09 6.96
C PRO A 226 -24.11 3.75 7.58
N GLU A 227 -23.72 3.32 8.78
CA GLU A 227 -22.54 3.83 9.47
C GLU A 227 -21.25 3.45 8.75
N TRP A 228 -21.21 2.27 8.12
CA TRP A 228 -20.08 1.89 7.27
C TRP A 228 -19.98 2.77 6.04
N ASN A 229 -21.10 3.06 5.38
CA ASN A 229 -21.12 3.95 4.21
C ASN A 229 -20.49 5.32 4.55
N LYS A 230 -20.88 5.91 5.69
CA LYS A 230 -20.30 7.15 6.18
C LYS A 230 -18.82 7.00 6.54
N LEU A 231 -18.45 5.92 7.21
CA LEU A 231 -17.08 5.66 7.67
C LEU A 231 -16.10 5.46 6.50
N ALA A 232 -16.50 4.69 5.48
CA ALA A 232 -15.67 4.40 4.31
C ALA A 232 -15.65 5.58 3.32
N GLY A 233 -16.70 6.40 3.30
CA GLY A 233 -16.85 7.55 2.41
C GLY A 233 -17.39 7.19 1.01
N GLY A 234 -17.73 5.92 0.80
CA GLY A 234 -18.32 5.39 -0.44
C GLY A 234 -18.44 3.87 -0.36
N ILE A 235 -19.42 3.30 -1.08
CA ILE A 235 -19.54 1.85 -1.28
C ILE A 235 -19.31 1.51 -2.74
N PHE A 236 -18.68 0.36 -2.96
CA PHE A 236 -18.43 -0.19 -4.29
C PHE A 236 -19.73 -0.27 -5.11
N LYS A 237 -19.61 -0.01 -6.41
CA LYS A 237 -20.68 -0.13 -7.40
C LYS A 237 -20.27 -1.01 -8.58
N TRP A 238 -19.10 -0.73 -9.16
CA TRP A 238 -18.61 -1.38 -10.37
C TRP A 238 -17.08 -1.23 -10.45
N HIS A 239 -16.40 -1.99 -11.32
CA HIS A 239 -14.97 -1.82 -11.56
C HIS A 239 -14.54 -2.14 -13.00
N TRP A 240 -13.44 -1.53 -13.43
CA TRP A 240 -12.69 -2.04 -14.58
C TRP A 240 -11.89 -3.27 -14.15
N PHE A 241 -11.83 -4.30 -15.00
CA PHE A 241 -11.01 -5.49 -14.74
C PHE A 241 -9.51 -5.21 -14.89
N TYR A 242 -8.70 -5.87 -14.06
CA TYR A 242 -7.25 -5.86 -14.21
C TYR A 242 -6.81 -6.56 -15.52
N PRO A 243 -5.75 -6.08 -16.21
CA PRO A 243 -5.02 -4.84 -16.00
C PRO A 243 -5.57 -3.68 -16.85
N GLN A 244 -6.44 -2.84 -16.29
CA GLN A 244 -6.92 -1.64 -17.00
C GLN A 244 -5.90 -0.51 -16.86
N ALA A 245 -5.50 0.10 -17.98
CA ALA A 245 -4.77 1.36 -17.96
C ALA A 245 -5.68 2.50 -17.47
N ILE A 246 -5.35 3.09 -16.33
CA ILE A 246 -6.09 4.19 -15.70
C ILE A 246 -5.22 5.45 -15.68
N PRO A 247 -5.60 6.52 -16.40
CA PRO A 247 -4.97 7.83 -16.23
C PRO A 247 -5.46 8.46 -14.91
N VAL A 248 -4.52 8.86 -14.06
CA VAL A 248 -4.78 9.43 -12.72
C VAL A 248 -4.35 10.89 -12.70
N LYS A 249 -5.22 11.75 -12.15
CA LYS A 249 -4.91 13.15 -11.81
C LYS A 249 -4.81 13.35 -10.30
N LEU A 250 -4.06 14.38 -9.91
CA LEU A 250 -4.03 14.86 -8.53
C LEU A 250 -5.13 15.93 -8.38
N ASP A 251 -6.08 15.70 -7.49
CA ASP A 251 -7.11 16.68 -7.14
C ASP A 251 -6.60 17.69 -6.12
N ASP A 252 -5.71 17.25 -5.21
CA ASP A 252 -4.92 18.13 -4.35
C ASP A 252 -3.42 17.85 -4.51
N ALA A 253 -2.78 18.54 -5.45
CA ALA A 253 -1.34 18.46 -5.65
C ALA A 253 -0.51 19.07 -4.51
N LYS A 254 -1.12 19.86 -3.61
CA LYS A 254 -0.46 20.50 -2.47
C LYS A 254 -0.52 19.65 -1.21
N SER A 255 -1.44 18.68 -1.14
CA SER A 255 -1.53 17.74 -0.03
C SER A 255 -0.17 17.07 0.21
N PRO A 256 0.31 16.99 1.46
CA PRO A 256 1.53 16.27 1.76
C PRO A 256 1.41 14.77 1.44
N LEU A 257 0.18 14.22 1.36
CA LEU A 257 -0.04 12.83 0.96
C LEU A 257 0.31 12.60 -0.51
N ASN A 258 0.23 13.63 -1.36
CA ASN A 258 0.54 13.55 -2.78
C ASN A 258 1.97 13.98 -3.13
N ALA A 259 2.82 14.28 -2.14
CA ALA A 259 4.18 14.76 -2.37
C ALA A 259 5.02 13.79 -3.23
N GLY A 260 4.80 12.48 -3.09
CA GLY A 260 5.50 11.45 -3.86
C GLY A 260 5.31 11.52 -5.38
N PHE A 261 4.24 12.18 -5.85
CA PHE A 261 3.92 12.32 -7.28
C PHE A 261 4.53 13.57 -7.93
N ASN A 262 5.19 14.44 -7.15
CA ASN A 262 5.85 15.66 -7.65
C ASN A 262 4.93 16.57 -8.48
N GLY A 263 3.65 16.67 -8.08
CA GLY A 263 2.64 17.50 -8.75
C GLY A 263 2.18 16.97 -10.12
N LYS A 264 2.53 15.74 -10.49
CA LYS A 264 2.19 15.15 -11.79
C LYS A 264 1.16 14.04 -11.64
N GLY A 265 0.20 13.99 -12.55
CA GLY A 265 -0.61 12.79 -12.78
C GLY A 265 0.24 11.64 -13.31
N PHE A 266 -0.32 10.44 -13.30
CA PHE A 266 0.36 9.21 -13.72
C PHE A 266 -0.61 8.25 -14.40
N THR A 267 -0.11 7.13 -14.91
CA THR A 267 -0.94 6.03 -15.40
C THR A 267 -0.59 4.78 -14.62
N VAL A 268 -1.61 4.04 -14.18
CA VAL A 268 -1.47 2.78 -13.47
C VAL A 268 -2.26 1.69 -14.18
N HIS A 269 -1.79 0.45 -14.11
CA HIS A 269 -2.53 -0.72 -14.58
C HIS A 269 -3.13 -1.44 -13.37
N GLU A 270 -4.44 -1.37 -13.20
CA GLU A 270 -5.14 -1.87 -12.00
C GLU A 270 -6.55 -2.40 -12.33
N GLU A 271 -7.14 -3.13 -11.38
CA GLU A 271 -8.60 -3.18 -11.23
C GLU A 271 -9.01 -1.95 -10.40
N LEU A 272 -9.91 -1.11 -10.91
CA LEU A 272 -10.27 0.13 -10.20
C LEU A 272 -11.77 0.22 -9.92
N TYR A 273 -12.09 0.42 -8.64
CA TYR A 273 -13.45 0.50 -8.14
C TYR A 273 -14.07 1.87 -8.38
N THR A 274 -15.37 1.87 -8.65
CA THR A 274 -16.23 3.05 -8.73
C THR A 274 -17.31 2.96 -7.66
N PHE A 275 -17.82 4.12 -7.25
CA PHE A 275 -18.73 4.24 -6.11
C PHE A 275 -20.12 4.70 -6.52
N THR A 276 -21.13 4.28 -5.77
CA THR A 276 -22.50 4.74 -6.00
C THR A 276 -22.62 6.25 -5.74
N MET A 277 -23.53 6.92 -6.45
CA MET A 277 -23.71 8.39 -6.32
C MET A 277 -24.40 8.80 -5.00
N ASP A 278 -25.11 7.88 -4.37
CA ASP A 278 -25.78 8.08 -3.08
C ASP A 278 -24.86 7.81 -1.86
N SER A 279 -23.73 7.13 -2.06
CA SER A 279 -22.73 6.87 -1.01
C SER A 279 -21.56 7.85 -1.04
N PHE A 280 -21.00 8.08 -2.22
CA PHE A 280 -19.79 8.87 -2.40
C PHE A 280 -20.10 10.29 -2.88
N SER A 281 -19.55 11.28 -2.18
CA SER A 281 -19.59 12.69 -2.58
C SER A 281 -18.38 13.46 -2.07
N ARG A 282 -17.82 14.33 -2.92
CA ARG A 282 -16.80 15.34 -2.54
C ARG A 282 -17.26 16.33 -1.47
N LYS A 283 -18.57 16.39 -1.16
CA LYS A 283 -19.10 17.16 -0.02
C LYS A 283 -18.84 16.50 1.33
N ASN A 284 -18.47 15.22 1.32
CA ASN A 284 -18.25 14.43 2.54
C ASN A 284 -16.77 14.13 2.77
N VAL A 285 -15.96 14.11 1.71
CA VAL A 285 -14.54 13.72 1.77
C VAL A 285 -13.64 14.71 1.04
N HIS A 286 -12.37 14.74 1.44
CA HIS A 286 -11.31 15.44 0.73
C HIS A 286 -10.62 14.48 -0.26
N VAL A 287 -10.91 14.63 -1.54
CA VAL A 287 -10.32 13.80 -2.61
C VAL A 287 -8.89 14.25 -2.90
N LEU A 288 -7.97 13.29 -2.84
CA LEU A 288 -6.56 13.50 -3.14
C LEU A 288 -6.24 13.20 -4.60
N THR A 289 -6.80 12.13 -5.15
CA THR A 289 -6.61 11.69 -6.54
C THR A 289 -7.90 11.11 -7.11
N SER A 290 -8.05 11.21 -8.42
CA SER A 290 -9.18 10.67 -9.18
C SER A 290 -8.74 10.27 -10.57
N ILE A 291 -9.57 9.49 -11.26
CA ILE A 291 -9.36 9.20 -12.67
C ILE A 291 -9.41 10.54 -13.44
N ASP A 292 -8.43 10.73 -14.33
CA ASP A 292 -8.50 11.75 -15.37
C ASP A 292 -9.45 11.26 -16.47
N TYR A 293 -10.74 11.21 -16.14
CA TYR A 293 -11.78 10.58 -16.96
C TYR A 293 -11.85 11.15 -18.39
N PRO A 294 -11.63 12.46 -18.65
CA PRO A 294 -11.51 12.97 -20.02
C PRO A 294 -10.41 12.29 -20.85
N LYS A 295 -9.30 11.86 -20.24
CA LYS A 295 -8.20 11.15 -20.93
C LYS A 295 -8.45 9.66 -21.18
N MET A 296 -9.49 9.07 -20.60
CA MET A 296 -9.86 7.69 -20.93
C MET A 296 -10.46 7.60 -22.33
N SER A 297 -10.14 6.50 -23.04
CA SER A 297 -10.70 6.20 -24.36
C SER A 297 -12.22 6.00 -24.31
N ALA A 298 -12.90 6.14 -25.45
CA ALA A 298 -14.34 5.89 -25.52
C ALA A 298 -14.66 4.41 -25.24
N GLU A 299 -13.77 3.52 -25.68
CA GLU A 299 -13.83 2.08 -25.50
C GLU A 299 -13.72 1.70 -24.02
N ASP A 300 -12.77 2.29 -23.28
CA ASP A 300 -12.63 2.04 -21.85
C ASP A 300 -13.81 2.57 -21.05
N LYS A 301 -14.35 3.73 -21.44
CA LYS A 301 -15.58 4.30 -20.85
C LYS A 301 -16.79 3.41 -21.13
N ALA A 302 -16.84 2.74 -22.28
CA ALA A 302 -17.97 1.90 -22.68
C ALA A 302 -18.02 0.54 -21.93
N LYS A 303 -16.96 0.17 -21.20
CA LYS A 303 -16.93 -1.06 -20.38
C LYS A 303 -17.90 -1.00 -19.19
N GLU A 304 -18.17 0.20 -18.67
CA GLU A 304 -19.21 0.41 -17.67
C GLU A 304 -20.55 0.66 -18.36
N ASP A 305 -21.57 -0.13 -18.01
CA ASP A 305 -22.92 0.03 -18.53
C ASP A 305 -23.44 1.44 -18.23
N ALA A 306 -24.06 2.08 -19.23
CA ALA A 306 -24.64 3.42 -19.11
C ALA A 306 -25.64 3.53 -17.94
N ALA A 307 -26.35 2.46 -17.58
CA ALA A 307 -27.27 2.42 -16.45
C ALA A 307 -26.56 2.53 -15.09
N THR A 308 -25.29 2.13 -15.03
CA THR A 308 -24.48 2.13 -13.79
C THR A 308 -23.48 3.29 -13.75
N LYS A 309 -23.13 3.86 -14.91
CA LYS A 309 -22.17 4.95 -15.06
C LYS A 309 -22.54 6.17 -14.22
N ARG A 310 -21.54 6.78 -13.59
CA ARG A 310 -21.76 8.05 -12.86
C ARG A 310 -22.00 9.18 -13.85
N THR A 311 -23.07 9.94 -13.65
CA THR A 311 -23.45 11.07 -14.52
C THR A 311 -22.61 12.31 -14.29
N ASP A 312 -21.95 12.43 -13.13
CA ASP A 312 -21.05 13.53 -12.77
C ASP A 312 -19.60 13.35 -13.27
N GLY A 313 -19.26 12.17 -13.81
CA GLY A 313 -17.91 11.85 -14.26
C GLY A 313 -16.86 11.79 -13.15
N ASP A 314 -17.28 11.70 -11.87
CA ASP A 314 -16.39 11.76 -10.72
C ASP A 314 -15.99 10.37 -10.21
N TYR A 315 -14.73 9.99 -10.44
CA TYR A 315 -14.19 8.69 -10.05
C TYR A 315 -12.98 8.89 -9.14
N ALA A 316 -13.22 9.16 -7.86
CA ALA A 316 -12.16 9.29 -6.87
C ALA A 316 -11.39 7.97 -6.69
N ILE A 317 -10.09 8.09 -6.47
CA ILE A 317 -9.17 6.96 -6.25
C ILE A 317 -8.68 6.97 -4.81
N SER A 318 -8.44 8.13 -4.22
CA SER A 318 -8.00 8.23 -2.83
C SER A 318 -8.55 9.47 -2.17
N TRP A 319 -8.89 9.36 -0.89
CA TRP A 319 -9.41 10.48 -0.10
C TRP A 319 -9.04 10.37 1.38
N ILE A 320 -9.24 11.49 2.07
CA ILE A 320 -9.21 11.59 3.52
C ILE A 320 -10.44 12.31 4.04
N HIS A 321 -10.82 12.02 5.27
CA HIS A 321 -11.77 12.83 6.04
C HIS A 321 -11.61 12.56 7.54
N LYS A 322 -12.44 13.25 8.35
CA LYS A 322 -12.65 12.88 9.75
C LYS A 322 -13.95 12.11 9.94
N GLU A 323 -13.96 11.19 10.89
CA GLU A 323 -15.17 10.58 11.42
C GLU A 323 -15.12 10.62 12.94
N GLY A 324 -16.03 11.39 13.56
CA GLY A 324 -15.89 11.77 14.96
C GLY A 324 -14.56 12.51 15.20
N GLN A 325 -13.77 12.01 16.15
CA GLN A 325 -12.42 12.53 16.42
C GLN A 325 -11.32 11.84 15.59
N GLY A 326 -11.67 10.75 14.90
CA GLY A 326 -10.74 9.93 14.13
C GLY A 326 -10.45 10.49 12.74
N ARG A 327 -9.47 9.87 12.09
CA ARG A 327 -9.02 10.21 10.74
C ARG A 327 -9.08 8.98 9.85
N VAL A 328 -9.71 9.14 8.70
CA VAL A 328 -9.92 8.08 7.73
C VAL A 328 -9.12 8.38 6.47
N TYR A 329 -8.34 7.41 6.00
CA TYR A 329 -7.67 7.42 4.70
C TYR A 329 -8.15 6.24 3.87
N TYR A 330 -8.44 6.48 2.59
CA TYR A 330 -8.77 5.44 1.62
C TYR A 330 -7.89 5.54 0.37
N SER A 331 -7.50 4.37 -0.15
CA SER A 331 -6.93 4.21 -1.49
C SER A 331 -7.63 3.07 -2.21
N ALA A 332 -8.14 3.32 -3.42
CA ALA A 332 -8.75 2.32 -4.31
C ALA A 332 -7.71 1.44 -5.01
N LEU A 333 -6.44 1.84 -5.00
CA LEU A 333 -5.35 1.02 -5.54
C LEU A 333 -5.02 -0.07 -4.53
N GLY A 334 -4.68 -1.27 -5.01
CA GLY A 334 -4.33 -2.40 -4.15
C GLY A 334 -4.85 -3.76 -4.59
N HIS A 335 -5.41 -3.86 -5.80
CA HIS A 335 -5.83 -5.14 -6.37
C HIS A 335 -4.63 -6.04 -6.62
N SER A 336 -3.63 -5.52 -7.35
CA SER A 336 -2.46 -6.26 -7.80
C SER A 336 -1.23 -5.93 -6.97
N GLU A 337 -0.34 -6.92 -6.84
CA GLU A 337 1.00 -6.77 -6.30
C GLU A 337 1.81 -5.68 -7.04
N HIS A 338 1.49 -5.41 -8.32
CA HIS A 338 2.16 -4.40 -9.13
C HIS A 338 2.13 -2.98 -8.50
N VAL A 339 1.06 -2.58 -7.83
CA VAL A 339 1.03 -1.25 -7.19
C VAL A 339 2.00 -1.13 -6.01
N LEU A 340 2.40 -2.26 -5.43
CA LEU A 340 3.37 -2.32 -4.34
C LEU A 340 4.81 -2.15 -4.85
N ALA A 341 5.04 -2.28 -6.16
CA ALA A 341 6.29 -1.97 -6.82
C ALA A 341 6.40 -0.49 -7.27
N MET A 342 5.42 0.37 -6.94
CA MET A 342 5.38 1.76 -7.39
C MET A 342 5.74 2.74 -6.24
N PRO A 343 6.94 3.35 -6.24
CA PRO A 343 7.41 4.16 -5.10
C PRO A 343 6.49 5.33 -4.74
N ALA A 344 5.89 5.98 -5.74
CA ALA A 344 4.98 7.11 -5.50
C ALA A 344 3.68 6.69 -4.81
N ILE A 345 3.16 5.49 -5.12
CA ILE A 345 1.98 4.92 -4.46
C ILE A 345 2.32 4.55 -3.02
N LEU A 346 3.43 3.85 -2.78
CA LEU A 346 3.85 3.51 -1.42
C LEU A 346 4.10 4.74 -0.55
N LYS A 347 4.63 5.83 -1.11
CA LYS A 347 4.75 7.12 -0.42
C LYS A 347 3.39 7.70 -0.04
N GLN A 348 2.39 7.63 -0.92
CA GLN A 348 1.03 8.09 -0.60
C GLN A 348 0.38 7.21 0.49
N TRP A 349 0.55 5.89 0.43
CA TRP A 349 0.04 4.96 1.45
C TRP A 349 0.69 5.22 2.81
N GLN A 350 2.00 5.40 2.84
CA GLN A 350 2.73 5.78 4.05
C GLN A 350 2.16 7.06 4.65
N ALA A 351 2.05 8.11 3.84
CA ALA A 351 1.52 9.39 4.27
C ALA A 351 0.05 9.29 4.73
N GLY A 352 -0.75 8.46 4.07
CA GLY A 352 -2.14 8.17 4.44
C GLY A 352 -2.26 7.49 5.81
N ILE A 353 -1.41 6.49 6.09
CA ILE A 353 -1.35 5.84 7.41
C ILE A 353 -0.86 6.83 8.48
N GLN A 354 0.13 7.67 8.17
CA GLN A 354 0.61 8.71 9.10
C GLN A 354 -0.43 9.81 9.33
N TYR A 355 -1.25 10.15 8.34
CA TYR A 355 -2.41 11.00 8.52
C TYR A 355 -3.44 10.33 9.44
N ALA A 356 -3.79 9.06 9.19
CA ALA A 356 -4.72 8.32 10.04
C ALA A 356 -4.24 8.24 11.50
N ALA A 357 -2.93 8.04 11.73
CA ALA A 357 -2.31 8.07 13.06
C ALA A 357 -2.33 9.47 13.71
N GLY A 358 -2.54 10.53 12.93
CA GLY A 358 -2.49 11.92 13.36
C GLY A 358 -1.07 12.49 13.47
N ASP A 359 -0.08 11.85 12.85
CA ASP A 359 1.31 12.32 12.78
C ASP A 359 1.50 13.35 11.66
N LEU A 360 0.87 13.11 10.51
CA LEU A 360 0.89 14.02 9.37
C LEU A 360 -0.36 14.90 9.35
N ALA A 361 -0.16 16.22 9.37
CA ALA A 361 -1.25 17.16 9.16
C ALA A 361 -1.55 17.32 7.66
N ALA A 362 -2.82 17.34 7.30
CA ALA A 362 -3.30 17.60 5.94
C ALA A 362 -4.64 18.36 6.02
N ASP A 363 -5.00 19.08 4.97
CA ASP A 363 -6.35 19.65 4.84
C ASP A 363 -7.32 18.50 4.59
N ASP A 364 -8.17 18.21 5.58
CA ASP A 364 -9.18 17.17 5.55
C ASP A 364 -10.60 17.72 5.35
N SER A 365 -10.72 19.01 4.97
CA SER A 365 -11.99 19.62 4.65
C SER A 365 -12.55 19.09 3.32
N PRO A 366 -13.88 18.87 3.19
CA PRO A 366 -14.46 18.33 1.96
C PRO A 366 -14.07 19.13 0.71
N SER A 367 -13.77 18.43 -0.39
CA SER A 367 -13.29 19.07 -1.62
C SER A 367 -14.34 19.92 -2.33
N ALA A 368 -15.62 19.59 -2.20
CA ALA A 368 -16.70 20.43 -2.69
C ALA A 368 -17.08 21.45 -1.62
N LYS A 369 -16.93 22.73 -1.95
CA LYS A 369 -17.35 23.85 -1.11
C LYS A 369 -18.80 24.22 -1.37
#